data_AF-A0A072P4W2-F1
#
_entry.id   AF-A0A072P4W2-F1
#
_cell.length_a   1.000
_cell.length_b   1.000
_cell.length_c   1.000
_cell.angle_alpha   90.00
_cell.angle_beta   90.00
_cell.angle_gamma   90.00
#
_symmetry.space_group_name_H-M   'P 1'
#
loop_
_entity.id
_entity.type
_entity.pdbx_description
1 polymer ?
#
loop_
_entity_poly.entity_id
_entity_poly.type
_entity_poly.pdbx_seq_one_letter_code
_entity_poly.pdbx_strand_id
1 'polypeptide(L)'
;MTLELLGESKAELMAVANILLLIAALFVLSLQHCVYGQLPCDEVEDIFEKYIIKTTETLMASYMVGERLDIYYILNFVTLSSARVWAWMTVGRVTFVEQQPLMAWKWRAQFFISLPLTVMFDIMMFVHAANTMHSTARRSTPMFAFEFADLVLLSSSITVRYLLCISNLGCLSYKTGAEVLALPPPDGEKEALVVESEGSNGSGSWLFYAELWTGKDKL
;
A
#
# COMPACT_ATOMS: atom_id res chain seq x y z
N MET A 1 31.54 14.72 6.57
CA MET A 1 32.70 14.41 7.45
C MET A 1 32.40 13.30 8.46
N THR A 2 31.18 13.13 8.98
CA THR A 2 30.86 12.04 9.95
C THR A 2 30.59 10.67 9.31
N LEU A 3 30.15 10.59 8.06
CA LEU A 3 29.86 9.31 7.38
C LEU A 3 31.09 8.62 6.77
N GLU A 4 32.18 9.34 6.52
CA GLU A 4 33.39 8.75 5.92
C GLU A 4 34.20 7.90 6.91
N LEU A 5 34.03 8.11 8.22
CA LEU A 5 34.73 7.33 9.25
C LEU A 5 34.09 5.95 9.54
N LEU A 6 32.82 5.74 9.21
CA LEU A 6 32.10 4.48 9.54
C LEU A 6 32.27 3.36 8.50
N GLY A 7 33.17 3.53 7.51
CA GLY A 7 33.31 2.62 6.37
C GLY A 7 34.69 1.99 6.20
N GLU A 8 35.63 2.19 7.12
CA GLU A 8 36.98 1.65 6.96
C GLU A 8 37.03 0.12 7.11
N SER A 9 36.16 -0.46 7.95
CA SER A 9 36.09 -1.91 8.14
C SER A 9 34.83 -2.54 7.52
N LYS A 10 34.99 -3.73 6.93
CA LYS A 10 33.85 -4.54 6.43
C LYS A 10 32.85 -4.88 7.54
N ALA A 11 33.30 -4.93 8.79
CA ALA A 11 32.47 -5.22 9.95
C ALA A 11 31.53 -4.06 10.29
N GLU A 12 32.02 -2.82 10.26
CA GLU A 12 31.19 -1.63 10.47
C GLU A 12 30.15 -1.50 9.35
N LEU A 13 30.55 -1.77 8.11
CA LEU A 13 29.64 -1.76 6.97
C LEU A 13 28.49 -2.77 7.15
N MET A 14 28.79 -3.98 7.64
CA MET A 14 27.79 -5.00 7.93
C MET A 14 26.88 -4.61 9.11
N ALA A 15 27.43 -3.98 10.14
CA ALA A 15 26.65 -3.47 11.26
C ALA A 15 25.67 -2.37 10.82
N VAL A 16 26.14 -1.42 10.00
CA VAL A 16 25.31 -0.36 9.42
C VAL A 16 24.21 -0.95 8.54
N ALA A 17 24.52 -1.95 7.70
CA ALA A 17 23.52 -2.62 6.87
C ALA A 17 22.39 -3.24 7.71
N ASN A 18 22.75 -3.96 8.77
CA ASN A 18 21.78 -4.60 9.65
C ASN A 18 20.89 -3.59 10.38
N ILE A 19 21.47 -2.49 10.88
CA ILE A 19 20.70 -1.42 11.55
C ILE A 19 19.76 -0.74 10.57
N LEU A 20 20.22 -0.43 9.36
CA LEU A 20 19.38 0.17 8.32
C LEU A 20 18.24 -0.76 7.90
N LEU A 21 18.51 -2.06 7.74
CA LEU A 21 17.46 -3.06 7.49
C LEU A 21 16.46 -3.14 8.64
N LEU A 22 16.91 -3.08 9.88
CA LEU A 22 16.02 -3.05 11.04
C LEU A 22 15.13 -1.80 11.03
N ILE A 23 15.70 -0.63 10.79
CA ILE A 23 14.95 0.63 10.69
C ILE A 23 13.93 0.56 9.56
N ALA A 24 14.32 0.04 8.39
CA ALA A 24 13.41 -0.15 7.27
C ALA A 24 12.25 -1.11 7.61
N ALA A 25 12.54 -2.23 8.27
CA ALA A 25 11.52 -3.16 8.73
C ALA A 25 10.58 -2.50 9.74
N LEU A 26 11.12 -1.77 10.72
CA LEU A 26 10.32 -1.01 11.69
C LEU A 26 9.49 0.07 11.03
N PHE A 27 10.00 0.76 10.01
CA PHE A 27 9.27 1.77 9.26
C PHE A 27 8.07 1.15 8.54
N VAL A 28 8.30 0.04 7.81
CA VAL A 28 7.25 -0.72 7.13
C VAL A 28 6.21 -1.23 8.14
N LEU A 29 6.64 -1.79 9.27
CA LEU A 29 5.74 -2.26 10.33
C LEU A 29 4.96 -1.12 11.00
N SER A 30 5.61 0.02 11.23
CA SER A 30 4.98 1.20 11.83
C SER A 30 3.90 1.76 10.92
N LEU A 31 4.19 1.83 9.63
CA LEU A 31 3.19 2.23 8.65
C LEU A 31 2.10 1.17 8.46
N GLN A 32 2.44 -0.12 8.50
CA GLN A 32 1.47 -1.22 8.52
C GLN A 32 0.48 -1.03 9.67
N HIS A 33 1.00 -0.74 10.86
CA HIS A 33 0.19 -0.54 12.06
C HIS A 33 -0.61 0.77 12.02
N CYS A 34 -0.03 1.85 11.51
CA CYS A 34 -0.66 3.17 11.46
C CYS A 34 -1.77 3.27 10.41
N VAL A 35 -1.66 2.53 9.29
CA VAL A 35 -2.55 2.70 8.13
C VAL A 35 -3.49 1.52 7.92
N TYR A 36 -3.11 0.29 8.32
CA TYR A 36 -3.77 -0.93 7.80
C TYR A 36 -4.38 -1.87 8.85
N GLY A 37 -3.91 -1.87 10.10
CA GLY A 37 -4.33 -2.89 11.08
C GLY A 37 -3.76 -4.29 10.77
N GLN A 38 -4.35 -5.36 11.36
CA GLN A 38 -3.86 -6.74 11.16
C GLN A 38 -4.12 -7.22 9.72
N LEU A 39 -3.05 -7.46 8.96
CA LEU A 39 -3.13 -8.10 7.65
C LEU A 39 -3.42 -9.61 7.82
N PRO A 40 -4.25 -10.22 6.95
CA PRO A 40 -4.41 -11.67 6.90
C PRO A 40 -3.08 -12.35 6.58
N CYS A 41 -2.82 -13.50 7.22
CA CYS A 41 -1.58 -14.26 7.03
C CYS A 41 -1.32 -14.61 5.56
N ASP A 42 -2.38 -14.90 4.81
CA ASP A 42 -2.30 -15.31 3.39
C ASP A 42 -1.66 -14.22 2.50
N GLU A 43 -1.90 -12.94 2.79
CA GLU A 43 -1.35 -11.84 2.00
C GLU A 43 0.13 -11.59 2.34
N VAL A 44 0.50 -11.81 3.60
CA VAL A 44 1.89 -11.69 4.03
C VAL A 44 2.75 -12.77 3.35
N GLU A 45 2.22 -13.98 3.22
CA GLU A 45 2.91 -15.10 2.58
C GLU A 45 3.17 -14.84 1.09
N ASP A 46 2.15 -14.41 0.34
CA ASP A 46 2.30 -14.07 -1.09
C ASP A 46 3.28 -12.90 -1.31
N ILE A 47 3.23 -11.86 -0.47
CA ILE A 47 4.18 -10.74 -0.55
C ILE A 47 5.61 -11.23 -0.29
N PHE A 48 5.79 -12.13 0.68
CA PHE A 48 7.10 -12.66 1.03
C PHE A 48 7.72 -13.51 -0.08
N GLU A 49 6.93 -14.37 -0.74
CA GLU A 49 7.39 -15.16 -1.89
C GLU A 49 7.90 -14.26 -3.02
N LYS A 50 7.13 -13.22 -3.37
CA LYS A 50 7.51 -12.22 -4.37
C LYS A 50 8.75 -11.44 -3.96
N TYR A 51 8.85 -11.11 -2.67
CA TYR A 51 9.98 -10.37 -2.11
C TYR A 51 11.28 -11.14 -2.21
N ILE A 52 11.29 -12.43 -1.86
CA ILE A 52 12.52 -13.23 -1.96
C ILE A 52 12.99 -13.29 -3.41
N ILE A 53 12.10 -13.57 -4.36
CA ILE A 53 12.46 -13.73 -5.77
C ILE A 53 13.06 -12.42 -6.31
N LYS A 54 12.37 -11.30 -6.11
CA LYS A 54 12.83 -10.00 -6.63
C LYS A 54 14.07 -9.46 -5.93
N THR A 55 14.14 -9.61 -4.61
CA THR A 55 15.33 -9.19 -3.86
C THR A 55 16.56 -9.98 -4.32
N THR A 56 16.39 -11.28 -4.60
CA THR A 56 17.47 -12.12 -5.13
C THR A 56 17.90 -11.68 -6.52
N GLU A 57 16.96 -11.29 -7.39
CA GLU A 57 17.26 -10.75 -8.73
C GLU A 57 18.13 -9.48 -8.66
N THR A 58 17.72 -8.51 -7.83
CA THR A 58 18.48 -7.26 -7.65
C THR A 58 19.84 -7.50 -6.97
N LEU A 59 19.91 -8.44 -6.02
CA LEU A 59 21.18 -8.83 -5.39
C LEU A 59 22.12 -9.49 -6.40
N MET A 60 21.59 -10.40 -7.23
CA MET A 60 22.34 -11.09 -8.27
C MET A 60 22.88 -10.11 -9.31
N ALA A 61 22.05 -9.18 -9.79
CA ALA A 61 22.46 -8.16 -10.73
C ALA A 61 23.53 -7.23 -10.13
N SER A 62 23.40 -6.87 -8.85
CA SER A 62 24.39 -6.04 -8.15
C SER A 62 25.73 -6.77 -7.99
N TYR A 63 25.69 -8.06 -7.69
CA TYR A 63 26.86 -8.91 -7.64
C TYR A 63 27.56 -8.99 -9.01
N MET A 64 26.81 -9.12 -10.11
CA MET A 64 27.36 -9.15 -11.47
C MET A 64 28.03 -7.83 -11.87
N VAL A 65 27.54 -6.69 -11.38
CA VAL A 65 28.18 -5.38 -11.62
C VAL A 65 29.58 -5.32 -10.97
N GLY A 66 29.82 -6.13 -9.93
CA GLY A 66 31.13 -6.32 -9.33
C GLY A 66 31.70 -5.06 -8.66
N GLU A 67 30.84 -4.13 -8.25
CA GLU A 67 31.27 -2.93 -7.52
C GLU A 67 31.49 -3.25 -6.04
N ARG A 68 32.41 -2.52 -5.40
CA ARG A 68 32.66 -2.65 -3.95
C ARG A 68 31.41 -2.24 -3.18
N LEU A 69 30.99 -3.09 -2.25
CA LEU A 69 29.95 -2.77 -1.27
C LEU A 69 30.41 -1.55 -0.47
N ASP A 70 29.69 -0.46 -0.64
CA ASP A 70 29.96 0.81 0.03
C ASP A 70 28.69 1.32 0.72
N ILE A 71 28.83 2.29 1.61
CA ILE A 71 27.72 2.83 2.40
C ILE A 71 26.58 3.35 1.51
N TYR A 72 26.91 3.99 0.38
CA TYR A 72 25.93 4.45 -0.61
C TYR A 72 25.16 3.31 -1.26
N TYR A 73 25.83 2.19 -1.54
CA TYR A 73 25.18 0.99 -2.09
C TYR A 73 24.15 0.45 -1.09
N ILE A 74 24.52 0.36 0.18
CA ILE A 74 23.66 -0.18 1.24
C ILE A 74 22.46 0.73 1.48
N LEU A 75 22.67 2.06 1.51
CA LEU A 75 21.59 3.03 1.64
C LEU A 75 20.58 2.91 0.50
N ASN A 76 21.06 2.84 -0.75
CA ASN A 76 20.19 2.68 -1.91
C ASN A 76 19.46 1.34 -1.89
N PHE A 77 20.14 0.25 -1.56
CA PHE A 77 19.56 -1.09 -1.49
C PHE A 77 18.47 -1.18 -0.42
N VAL A 78 18.74 -0.72 0.81
CA VAL A 78 17.76 -0.75 1.90
C VAL A 78 16.54 0.11 1.57
N THR A 79 16.76 1.30 1.01
CA THR A 79 15.65 2.17 0.61
C THR A 79 14.82 1.49 -0.47
N LEU A 80 15.44 0.95 -1.52
CA LEU A 80 14.77 0.24 -2.60
C LEU A 80 13.95 -0.96 -2.08
N SER A 81 14.53 -1.78 -1.20
CA SER A 81 13.83 -2.91 -0.57
C SER A 81 12.63 -2.45 0.24
N SER A 82 12.77 -1.39 1.04
CA SER A 82 11.68 -0.84 1.86
C SER A 82 10.53 -0.30 1.02
N ALA A 83 10.85 0.46 -0.04
CA ALA A 83 9.87 1.02 -0.97
C ALA A 83 9.13 -0.08 -1.75
N ARG A 84 9.81 -1.18 -2.08
CA ARG A 84 9.21 -2.28 -2.83
C ARG A 84 8.19 -3.06 -1.99
N VAL A 85 8.53 -3.38 -0.75
CA VAL A 85 7.59 -4.02 0.19
C VAL A 85 6.37 -3.11 0.38
N TRP A 86 6.62 -1.82 0.55
CA TRP A 86 5.58 -0.82 0.71
C TRP A 86 4.65 -0.70 -0.52
N ALA A 87 5.21 -0.69 -1.73
CA ALA A 87 4.45 -0.69 -2.97
C ALA A 87 3.55 -1.93 -3.11
N TRP A 88 4.05 -3.13 -2.76
CA TRP A 88 3.24 -4.36 -2.83
C TRP A 88 2.15 -4.46 -1.77
N MET A 89 2.39 -3.95 -0.55
CA MET A 89 1.32 -3.81 0.44
C MET A 89 0.16 -2.97 -0.12
N THR A 90 0.49 -1.94 -0.91
CA THR A 90 -0.51 -1.09 -1.56
C THR A 90 -1.26 -1.83 -2.68
N VAL A 91 -0.58 -2.67 -3.47
CA VAL A 91 -1.20 -3.53 -4.51
C VAL A 91 -2.25 -4.47 -3.91
N GLY A 92 -1.89 -5.19 -2.85
CA GLY A 92 -2.77 -6.18 -2.22
C GLY A 92 -4.10 -5.55 -1.80
N ARG A 93 -4.04 -4.31 -1.32
CA ARG A 93 -5.23 -3.58 -0.86
C ARG A 93 -6.10 -3.04 -1.99
N VAL A 94 -5.53 -2.58 -3.10
CA VAL A 94 -6.35 -2.19 -4.27
C VAL A 94 -7.14 -3.40 -4.77
N THR A 95 -6.49 -4.56 -4.83
CA THR A 95 -7.13 -5.83 -5.21
C THR A 95 -8.23 -6.23 -4.22
N PHE A 96 -8.01 -6.03 -2.91
CA PHE A 96 -9.01 -6.29 -1.88
C PHE A 96 -10.24 -5.36 -2.02
N VAL A 97 -10.03 -4.07 -2.31
CA VAL A 97 -11.11 -3.10 -2.53
C VAL A 97 -11.92 -3.43 -3.78
N GLU A 98 -11.28 -3.94 -4.83
CA GLU A 98 -11.97 -4.42 -6.04
C GLU A 98 -12.83 -5.66 -5.76
N GLN A 99 -12.37 -6.56 -4.88
CA GLN A 99 -13.10 -7.79 -4.55
C GLN A 99 -14.28 -7.58 -3.60
N GLN A 100 -14.32 -6.49 -2.81
CA GLN A 100 -15.41 -6.24 -1.85
C GLN A 100 -16.19 -4.92 -2.13
N PRO A 101 -17.20 -4.97 -3.03
CA PRO A 101 -18.02 -3.80 -3.35
C PRO A 101 -19.08 -3.44 -2.29
N LEU A 102 -19.46 -4.36 -1.39
CA LEU A 102 -20.66 -4.22 -0.53
C LEU A 102 -20.41 -3.85 0.94
N MET A 103 -19.17 -3.90 1.43
CA MET A 103 -18.83 -3.48 2.80
C MET A 103 -17.67 -2.48 2.78
N ALA A 104 -17.64 -1.58 3.76
CA ALA A 104 -16.56 -0.63 4.05
C ALA A 104 -16.49 0.68 3.23
N TRP A 105 -17.48 1.57 3.38
CA TRP A 105 -17.28 3.02 3.14
C TRP A 105 -16.38 3.68 4.19
N LYS A 106 -16.34 3.18 5.44
CA LYS A 106 -15.53 3.77 6.54
C LYS A 106 -14.01 3.67 6.33
N TRP A 107 -13.55 2.78 5.44
CA TRP A 107 -12.13 2.58 5.16
C TRP A 107 -11.66 3.32 3.89
N ARG A 108 -12.58 3.83 3.05
CA ARG A 108 -12.25 4.44 1.73
C ARG A 108 -11.42 5.74 1.84
N ALA A 109 -11.59 6.53 2.90
CA ALA A 109 -10.94 7.84 3.03
C ALA A 109 -9.48 7.77 3.52
N GLN A 110 -9.12 6.75 4.30
CA GLN A 110 -7.75 6.57 4.80
C GLN A 110 -6.78 6.16 3.68
N PHE A 111 -7.23 5.33 2.74
CA PHE A 111 -6.41 4.88 1.61
C PHE A 111 -6.10 5.99 0.59
N PHE A 112 -6.97 7.00 0.49
CA PHE A 112 -6.78 8.11 -0.44
C PHE A 112 -5.58 8.98 -0.09
N ILE A 113 -5.12 8.97 1.16
CA ILE A 113 -3.96 9.76 1.63
C ILE A 113 -2.68 8.92 1.57
N SER A 114 -2.73 7.63 1.90
CA SER A 114 -1.54 6.77 1.89
C SER A 114 -1.02 6.52 0.47
N LEU A 115 -1.89 6.38 -0.52
CA LEU A 115 -1.53 6.17 -1.93
C LEU A 115 -0.70 7.32 -2.54
N PRO A 116 -1.14 8.59 -2.55
CA PRO A 116 -0.36 9.67 -3.13
C PRO A 116 0.91 9.97 -2.33
N LEU A 117 0.90 9.75 -1.02
CA LEU A 117 2.07 9.94 -0.18
C LEU A 117 3.16 8.90 -0.50
N THR A 118 2.74 7.66 -0.79
CA THR A 118 3.62 6.59 -1.30
C THR A 118 4.23 6.96 -2.65
N VAL A 119 3.39 7.37 -3.60
CA VAL A 119 3.86 7.75 -4.95
C VAL A 119 4.80 8.95 -4.89
N MET A 120 4.50 9.96 -4.06
CA MET A 120 5.41 11.09 -3.86
C MET A 120 6.74 10.64 -3.27
N PHE A 121 6.73 9.78 -2.26
CA PHE A 121 7.95 9.24 -1.65
C PHE A 121 8.80 8.48 -2.68
N ASP A 122 8.18 7.60 -3.47
CA ASP A 122 8.85 6.83 -4.52
C ASP A 122 9.47 7.76 -5.59
N ILE A 123 8.73 8.79 -6.03
CA ILE A 123 9.21 9.78 -7.01
C ILE A 123 10.35 10.62 -6.44
N MET A 124 10.25 11.08 -5.19
CA MET A 124 11.32 11.84 -4.54
C MET A 124 12.60 11.01 -4.43
N MET A 125 12.48 9.74 -4.05
CA MET A 125 13.62 8.81 -3.99
C MET A 125 14.19 8.51 -5.38
N PHE A 126 13.37 8.35 -6.41
CA PHE A 126 13.83 8.18 -7.79
C PHE A 126 14.59 9.42 -8.28
N VAL A 127 14.07 10.63 -8.06
CA VAL A 127 14.74 11.88 -8.43
C VAL A 127 16.05 12.05 -7.65
N HIS A 128 16.08 11.67 -6.37
CA HIS A 128 17.30 11.67 -5.58
C HIS A 128 18.36 10.70 -6.12
N ALA A 129 17.96 9.46 -6.44
CA ALA A 129 18.83 8.47 -7.07
C ALA A 129 19.34 8.94 -8.45
N ALA A 130 18.48 9.55 -9.27
CA ALA A 130 18.85 10.09 -10.58
C ALA A 130 19.81 11.28 -10.48
N ASN A 131 19.61 12.19 -9.52
CA ASN A 131 20.53 13.29 -9.25
C ASN A 131 21.89 12.80 -8.72
N THR A 132 21.87 11.73 -7.91
CA THR A 132 23.09 11.07 -7.42
C THR A 132 23.84 10.38 -8.56
N MET A 133 23.13 9.80 -9.54
CA MET A 133 23.73 9.25 -10.78
C MET A 133 24.48 10.31 -11.58
N HIS A 134 23.92 11.52 -11.69
CA HIS A 134 24.56 12.58 -12.46
C HIS A 134 25.82 13.14 -11.78
N SER A 135 25.87 13.10 -10.44
CA SER A 135 26.99 13.60 -9.65
C SER A 135 28.08 12.55 -9.38
N THR A 136 27.74 11.27 -9.36
CA THR A 136 28.66 10.17 -9.02
C THR A 136 28.66 9.13 -10.13
N ALA A 137 29.75 9.06 -10.90
CA ALA A 137 29.95 8.08 -11.98
C ALA A 137 30.33 6.67 -11.43
N ARG A 138 29.54 6.14 -10.48
CA ARG A 138 29.70 4.78 -9.98
C ARG A 138 29.07 3.75 -10.89
N ARG A 139 29.63 2.53 -10.88
CA ARG A 139 29.23 1.48 -11.81
C ARG A 139 27.84 0.90 -11.47
N SER A 140 27.45 0.87 -10.19
CA SER A 140 26.13 0.39 -9.74
C SER A 140 25.01 1.41 -9.86
N THR A 141 25.32 2.70 -9.99
CA THR A 141 24.31 3.75 -9.94
C THR A 141 23.26 3.68 -11.05
N PRO A 142 23.60 3.37 -12.32
CA PRO A 142 22.61 3.17 -13.38
C PRO A 142 21.68 1.97 -13.12
N MET A 143 22.21 0.91 -12.49
CA MET A 143 21.43 -0.29 -12.19
C MET A 143 20.35 0.02 -11.14
N PHE A 144 20.72 0.71 -10.06
CA PHE A 144 19.74 1.14 -9.06
C PHE A 144 18.73 2.13 -9.64
N ALA A 145 19.14 3.04 -10.51
CA ALA A 145 18.23 3.98 -11.16
C ALA A 145 17.15 3.25 -11.97
N PHE A 146 17.50 2.18 -12.68
CA PHE A 146 16.53 1.35 -13.39
C PHE A 146 15.57 0.62 -12.44
N GLU A 147 16.08 0.07 -11.34
CA GLU A 147 15.27 -0.61 -10.32
C GLU A 147 14.27 0.35 -9.64
N PHE A 148 14.67 1.60 -9.38
CA PHE A 148 13.77 2.65 -8.92
C PHE A 148 12.76 3.06 -10.00
N ALA A 149 13.14 3.06 -11.28
CA ALA A 149 12.21 3.35 -12.38
C ALA A 149 11.11 2.28 -12.49
N ASP A 150 11.46 1.00 -12.35
CA ASP A 150 10.48 -0.09 -12.30
C ASP A 150 9.51 0.07 -11.12
N LEU A 151 10.03 0.51 -9.97
CA LEU A 151 9.23 0.76 -8.78
C LEU A 151 8.24 1.92 -9.00
N VAL A 152 8.68 3.01 -9.63
CA VAL A 152 7.81 4.13 -10.04
C VAL A 152 6.76 3.68 -11.06
N LEU A 153 7.14 2.86 -12.04
CA LEU A 153 6.21 2.32 -13.03
C LEU A 153 5.13 1.45 -12.36
N LEU A 154 5.53 0.56 -11.45
CA LEU A 154 4.61 -0.25 -10.66
C LEU A 154 3.66 0.63 -9.84
N SER A 155 4.20 1.58 -9.07
CA SER A 155 3.46 2.51 -8.21
C SER A 155 2.45 3.35 -9.02
N SER A 156 2.86 3.85 -10.19
CA SER A 156 2.00 4.61 -11.10
C SER A 156 0.86 3.77 -11.67
N SER A 157 1.13 2.52 -12.07
CA SER A 157 0.13 1.61 -12.64
C SER A 157 -0.97 1.30 -11.63
N ILE A 158 -0.61 1.04 -10.37
CA ILE A 158 -1.56 0.78 -9.28
C ILE A 158 -2.41 2.02 -8.99
N THR A 159 -1.78 3.20 -8.99
CA THR A 159 -2.47 4.48 -8.77
C THR A 159 -3.51 4.74 -9.84
N VAL A 160 -3.17 4.52 -11.12
CA VAL A 160 -4.12 4.68 -12.24
C VAL A 160 -5.28 3.70 -12.10
N ARG A 161 -5.02 2.42 -11.79
CA ARG A 161 -6.09 1.42 -11.55
C ARG A 161 -7.02 1.84 -10.43
N TYR A 162 -6.46 2.32 -9.31
CA TYR A 162 -7.24 2.81 -8.18
C TYR A 162 -8.12 4.02 -8.55
N LEU A 163 -7.56 5.02 -9.27
CA LEU A 163 -8.31 6.18 -9.75
C LEU A 163 -9.46 5.78 -10.69
N LEU A 164 -9.22 4.82 -11.59
CA LEU A 164 -10.25 4.30 -12.49
C LEU A 164 -11.35 3.59 -11.70
N CYS A 165 -11.01 2.77 -10.72
CA CYS A 165 -11.97 2.07 -9.87
C CYS A 165 -12.89 3.06 -9.12
N ILE A 166 -12.33 4.11 -8.52
CA ILE A 166 -13.11 5.16 -7.84
C ILE A 166 -14.02 5.91 -8.82
N SER A 167 -13.48 6.30 -9.98
CA SER A 167 -14.24 7.02 -11.00
C SER A 167 -15.44 6.21 -11.49
N ASN A 168 -15.25 4.91 -11.69
CA ASN A 168 -16.32 3.99 -12.08
C ASN A 168 -17.40 3.89 -10.98
N LEU A 169 -17.01 3.76 -9.72
CA LEU A 169 -17.95 3.75 -8.59
C LEU A 169 -18.74 5.06 -8.46
N GLY A 170 -18.10 6.21 -8.67
CA GLY A 170 -18.76 7.52 -8.68
C GLY A 170 -19.80 7.64 -9.81
N CYS A 171 -19.46 7.17 -11.01
CA CYS A 171 -20.36 7.14 -12.16
C CYS A 171 -21.58 6.24 -11.91
N LEU A 172 -21.37 5.05 -11.31
CA LEU A 172 -22.46 4.15 -10.93
C LEU A 172 -23.39 4.79 -9.90
N SER A 173 -22.85 5.44 -8.87
CA SER A 173 -23.67 6.14 -7.86
C SER A 173 -24.49 7.27 -8.47
N TYR A 174 -23.93 8.02 -9.44
CA TYR A 174 -24.67 9.04 -10.17
C TYR A 174 -25.80 8.45 -11.01
N LYS A 175 -25.55 7.35 -11.73
CA LYS A 175 -26.57 6.65 -12.52
C LYS A 175 -27.68 6.06 -11.66
N THR A 176 -27.35 5.37 -10.57
CA THR A 176 -28.35 4.84 -9.63
C THR A 176 -29.17 5.96 -9.00
N GLY A 177 -28.55 7.09 -8.64
CA GLY A 177 -29.28 8.27 -8.14
C GLY A 177 -30.21 8.88 -9.18
N ALA A 178 -29.81 8.92 -10.46
CA ALA A 178 -30.63 9.39 -11.56
C ALA A 178 -31.78 8.43 -11.89
N GLU A 179 -31.56 7.11 -11.80
CA GLU A 179 -32.56 6.08 -12.08
C GLU A 179 -33.62 5.97 -10.96
N VAL A 180 -33.21 6.09 -9.69
CA VAL A 180 -34.13 6.18 -8.54
C VAL A 180 -35.00 7.44 -8.60
N LEU A 181 -34.48 8.55 -9.15
CA LEU A 181 -35.23 9.80 -9.34
C LEU A 181 -36.10 9.80 -10.62
N ALA A 182 -35.84 8.88 -11.56
CA ALA A 182 -36.58 8.76 -12.82
C ALA A 182 -37.72 7.73 -12.76
N LEU A 183 -37.86 6.97 -11.67
CA LEU A 183 -39.04 6.13 -11.43
C LEU A 183 -40.25 7.03 -11.15
N PRO A 184 -41.35 6.94 -11.94
CA PRO A 184 -42.60 7.57 -11.56
C PRO A 184 -43.06 7.00 -10.21
N PRO A 185 -43.70 7.82 -9.34
CA PRO A 185 -44.21 7.32 -8.07
C PRO A 185 -45.08 6.09 -8.34
N PRO A 186 -44.98 5.01 -7.55
CA PRO A 186 -45.96 3.94 -7.64
C PRO A 186 -47.34 4.55 -7.42
N ASP A 187 -48.18 4.43 -8.45
CA ASP A 187 -49.56 4.89 -8.47
C ASP A 187 -50.39 4.04 -7.51
N GLY A 188 -50.23 4.27 -6.21
CA GLY A 188 -51.07 3.64 -5.20
C GLY A 188 -50.30 3.12 -3.99
N GLU A 189 -49.96 4.01 -3.07
CA GLU A 189 -50.18 3.78 -1.63
C GLU A 189 -49.90 5.08 -0.87
N LYS A 190 -50.94 5.93 -0.80
CA LYS A 190 -50.96 7.10 0.09
C LYS A 190 -51.48 6.76 1.50
N GLU A 191 -51.58 5.48 1.87
CA GLU A 191 -52.29 5.06 3.11
C GLU A 191 -51.44 4.42 4.20
N ALA A 192 -50.09 4.49 4.14
CA ALA A 192 -49.23 4.00 5.23
C ALA A 192 -48.44 5.09 5.96
N LEU A 193 -48.87 6.36 5.84
CA LEU A 193 -48.42 7.44 6.71
C LEU A 193 -49.51 7.72 7.75
N VAL A 194 -49.49 6.95 8.85
CA VAL A 194 -49.89 7.30 10.22
C VAL A 194 -50.05 5.98 11.00
N VAL A 195 -49.48 5.94 12.22
CA VAL A 195 -49.24 4.80 13.13
C VAL A 195 -47.84 4.19 12.88
N GLU A 196 -46.76 4.50 13.60
CA GLU A 196 -46.55 4.89 15.01
C GLU A 196 -45.11 5.48 15.08
N SER A 197 -44.92 6.76 15.41
CA SER A 197 -44.48 7.32 16.71
C SER A 197 -43.35 6.59 17.46
N GLU A 198 -42.41 7.42 17.97
CA GLU A 198 -41.40 7.13 19.00
C GLU A 198 -40.19 6.31 18.53
N GLY A 199 -38.93 6.67 18.76
CA GLY A 199 -38.33 7.45 19.83
C GLY A 199 -37.00 6.76 20.14
N SER A 200 -35.89 7.48 19.95
CA SER A 200 -34.59 7.26 20.61
C SER A 200 -34.25 5.84 21.11
N ASN A 201 -33.46 5.06 20.38
CA ASN A 201 -32.37 4.32 21.03
C ASN A 201 -31.27 3.87 20.05
N GLY A 202 -30.12 4.54 20.10
CA GLY A 202 -28.88 4.02 19.55
C GLY A 202 -28.32 2.91 20.42
N SER A 203 -28.90 1.70 20.37
CA SER A 203 -28.30 0.52 21.03
C SER A 203 -28.96 -0.80 20.59
N GLY A 204 -29.04 -1.08 19.28
CA GLY A 204 -29.64 -2.34 18.81
C GLY A 204 -29.15 -2.86 17.46
N SER A 205 -28.66 -2.01 16.55
CA SER A 205 -28.26 -2.44 15.20
C SER A 205 -26.98 -3.29 15.19
N TRP A 206 -26.06 -3.08 16.13
CA TRP A 206 -24.83 -3.87 16.24
C TRP A 206 -25.03 -5.27 16.81
N LEU A 207 -26.11 -5.50 17.57
CA LEU A 207 -26.45 -6.82 18.12
C LEU A 207 -26.86 -7.80 17.02
N PHE A 208 -27.52 -7.31 15.96
CA PHE A 208 -27.88 -8.14 14.80
C PHE A 208 -26.65 -8.61 14.01
N TYR A 209 -25.62 -7.76 13.88
CA TYR A 209 -24.36 -8.15 13.23
C TYR A 209 -23.47 -9.03 14.12
N ALA A 210 -23.55 -8.88 15.44
CA ALA A 210 -22.85 -9.76 16.38
C ALA A 210 -23.48 -11.17 16.42
N GLU A 211 -24.81 -11.28 16.40
CA GLU A 211 -25.51 -12.57 16.37
C GLU A 211 -25.29 -13.35 15.06
N LEU A 212 -25.12 -12.66 13.93
CA LEU A 212 -24.84 -13.32 12.64
C LEU A 212 -23.44 -13.95 12.57
N TRP A 213 -22.51 -13.48 13.41
CA TRP A 213 -21.11 -13.94 13.44
C TRP A 213 -20.85 -14.99 14.53
N THR A 214 -21.63 -14.99 15.62
CA THR A 214 -21.58 -16.03 16.64
C THR A 214 -22.47 -17.20 16.23
N GLY A 215 -21.97 -18.01 15.30
CA GLY A 215 -22.56 -19.31 14.99
C GLY A 215 -22.64 -20.17 16.26
N LYS A 216 -23.84 -20.26 16.84
CA LYS A 216 -24.21 -21.31 17.79
C LYS A 216 -25.59 -21.88 17.43
N ASP A 217 -25.48 -23.02 16.77
CA ASP A 217 -26.23 -24.24 17.00
C ASP A 217 -27.69 -24.29 16.51
N LYS A 218 -27.86 -24.89 15.34
CA LYS A 218 -28.94 -25.87 15.15
C LYS A 218 -28.35 -27.22 14.75
N LEU A 219 -28.41 -28.11 15.74
CA LEU A 219 -28.32 -29.59 15.72
C LEU A 219 -26.94 -30.23 15.61
#